data_AF-A0A382V0D6-F1
#
_entry.id   AF-A0A382V0D6-F1
#
_cell.length_a   1.000
_cell.length_b   1.000
_cell.length_c   1.000
_cell.angle_alpha   90.00
_cell.angle_beta   90.00
_cell.angle_gamma   90.00
#
_symmetry.space_group_name_H-M   'P 1'
#
loop_
_entity.id
_entity.type
_entity.pdbx_description
1 polymer ?
#
loop_
_entity_poly.entity_id
_entity_poly.type
_entity_poly.pdbx_seq_one_letter_code
_entity_poly.pdbx_strand_id
1 'polypeptide(L)'
;MDAVRSILADVRARGDEAVRELTERFDGAAPTSVRVDRTEMEAALERIDPEVRAALVVAAESIRRHHEGQMRPPHRTEDAGLVVRSVSRPVDRAGCYAPGGRAAYPSTVLMTAVPARVAGVDQVVLCVPPGPDGSIVDVTLAA
;
A
#
# COMPACT_ATOMS: atom_id res chain seq x y z
N MET A 1 8.04 24.48 4.17
CA MET A 1 6.78 23.95 3.58
C MET A 1 6.67 24.20 2.08
N ASP A 2 7.42 25.15 1.52
CA ASP A 2 7.30 25.53 0.11
C ASP A 2 7.80 24.46 -0.87
N ALA A 3 8.84 23.71 -0.50
CA ALA A 3 9.35 22.61 -1.33
C ALA A 3 8.29 21.52 -1.60
N VAL A 4 7.60 21.05 -0.55
CA VAL A 4 6.53 20.04 -0.70
C VAL A 4 5.37 20.61 -1.51
N ARG A 5 5.00 21.87 -1.30
CA ARG A 5 3.93 22.53 -2.06
C ARG A 5 4.27 22.61 -3.55
N SER A 6 5.52 22.91 -3.90
CA SER A 6 6.00 22.93 -5.28
C SER A 6 5.90 21.55 -5.92
N ILE A 7 6.41 20.51 -5.23
CA ILE A 7 6.34 19.12 -5.71
C ILE A 7 4.89 18.71 -6.01
N LEU A 8 3.96 19.02 -5.09
CA LEU A 8 2.55 18.71 -5.28
C LEU A 8 1.93 19.47 -6.47
N ALA A 9 2.34 20.72 -6.70
CA ALA A 9 1.87 21.49 -7.85
C ALA A 9 2.39 20.91 -9.17
N ASP A 10 3.67 20.54 -9.22
CA ASP A 10 4.30 19.98 -10.41
C ASP A 10 3.69 18.62 -10.79
N VAL A 11 3.50 17.73 -9.81
CA VAL A 11 2.87 16.42 -10.03
C VAL A 11 1.42 16.57 -10.50
N ARG A 12 0.67 17.56 -9.99
CA ARG A 12 -0.70 17.84 -10.47
C ARG A 12 -0.73 18.35 -11.91
N ALA A 13 0.26 19.13 -12.32
CA ALA A 13 0.31 19.73 -13.65
C ALA A 13 0.83 18.77 -14.72
N ARG A 14 1.84 17.94 -14.38
CA ARG A 14 2.59 17.12 -15.35
C ARG A 14 2.47 15.61 -15.14
N GLY A 15 1.85 15.16 -14.05
CA GLY A 15 1.65 13.74 -13.78
C GLY A 15 2.95 12.95 -13.74
N ASP A 16 2.99 11.83 -14.48
CA ASP A 16 4.10 10.88 -14.47
C ASP A 16 5.45 11.49 -14.90
N GLU A 17 5.45 12.54 -15.72
CA GLU A 17 6.69 13.23 -16.11
C GLU A 17 7.39 13.81 -14.87
N ALA A 18 6.64 14.56 -14.04
CA ALA A 18 7.17 15.09 -12.78
C ALA A 18 7.57 13.97 -11.82
N VAL A 19 6.80 12.87 -11.75
CA VAL A 19 7.16 11.74 -10.89
C VAL A 19 8.50 11.14 -11.29
N ARG A 20 8.72 10.88 -12.59
CA ARG A 20 10.00 10.32 -13.09
C ARG A 20 11.19 11.23 -12.78
N GLU A 21 11.05 12.54 -13.01
CA GLU A 21 12.11 13.50 -12.68
C GLU A 21 12.42 13.55 -11.18
N LEU A 22 11.38 13.48 -10.33
CA LEU A 22 11.55 13.47 -8.88
C LEU A 22 12.19 12.17 -8.40
N THR A 23 11.82 11.02 -8.99
CA THR A 23 12.45 9.72 -8.71
C THR A 23 13.92 9.71 -9.12
N GLU A 24 14.27 10.23 -10.29
CA GLU A 24 15.68 10.34 -10.70
C GLU A 24 16.46 11.26 -9.76
N ARG A 25 15.86 12.38 -9.35
CA ARG A 25 16.50 13.35 -8.46
C ARG A 25 16.70 12.85 -7.03
N PHE A 26 15.69 12.19 -6.45
CA PHE A 26 15.68 11.84 -5.03
C PHE A 26 16.10 10.40 -4.76
N ASP A 27 15.74 9.47 -5.65
CA ASP A 27 16.02 8.04 -5.52
C ASP A 27 17.23 7.62 -6.37
N GLY A 28 17.68 8.47 -7.32
CA GLY A 28 18.81 8.18 -8.19
C GLY A 28 18.50 7.17 -9.29
N ALA A 29 17.21 6.90 -9.54
CA ALA A 29 16.74 5.85 -10.44
C ALA A 29 15.87 6.43 -11.56
N ALA A 30 16.02 5.87 -12.77
CA ALA A 30 15.21 6.22 -13.94
C ALA A 30 14.49 4.97 -14.48
N PRO A 31 13.52 4.39 -13.73
CA PRO A 31 12.82 3.20 -14.17
C PRO A 31 11.98 3.49 -15.43
N THR A 32 11.93 2.52 -16.34
CA THR A 32 11.17 2.63 -17.59
C THR A 32 9.65 2.63 -17.37
N SER A 33 9.20 2.08 -16.25
CA SER A 33 7.80 2.02 -15.82
C SER A 33 7.68 2.47 -14.36
N VAL A 34 6.61 3.20 -14.05
CA VAL A 34 6.23 3.54 -12.66
C VAL A 34 5.52 2.39 -11.94
N ARG A 35 5.13 1.35 -12.69
CA ARG A 35 4.41 0.19 -12.19
C ARG A 35 5.30 -1.04 -12.26
N VAL A 36 5.45 -1.69 -11.11
CA VAL A 36 6.07 -3.01 -10.97
C VAL A 36 5.18 -4.06 -11.64
N ASP A 37 5.79 -4.93 -12.46
CA ASP A 37 5.06 -5.99 -13.14
C ASP A 37 4.61 -7.08 -12.17
N ARG A 38 3.49 -7.74 -12.47
CA ARG A 38 2.99 -8.82 -11.62
C ARG A 38 3.94 -10.02 -11.59
N THR A 39 4.59 -10.33 -12.70
CA THR A 39 5.57 -11.41 -12.77
C THR A 39 6.79 -11.14 -11.89
N GLU A 40 7.18 -9.87 -11.72
CA GLU A 40 8.27 -9.48 -10.81
C GLU A 40 7.90 -9.71 -9.34
N MET A 41 6.66 -9.37 -8.96
CA MET A 41 6.12 -9.64 -7.61
C MET A 41 6.01 -11.15 -7.35
N GLU A 42 5.51 -11.91 -8.32
CA GLU A 42 5.43 -13.38 -8.23
C GLU A 42 6.83 -14.01 -8.08
N ALA A 43 7.81 -13.54 -8.85
CA ALA A 43 9.19 -14.02 -8.77
C ALA A 43 9.87 -13.63 -7.44
N ALA A 44 9.52 -12.50 -6.83
CA ALA A 44 10.07 -12.11 -5.52
C ALA A 44 9.71 -13.13 -4.42
N LEU A 45 8.54 -13.77 -4.49
CA LEU A 45 8.14 -14.84 -3.56
C LEU A 45 9.06 -16.08 -3.65
N GLU A 46 9.69 -16.30 -4.80
CA GLU A 46 10.62 -17.41 -5.03
C GLU A 46 12.06 -17.06 -4.63
N ARG A 47 12.41 -15.76 -4.62
CA ARG A 47 13.76 -15.28 -4.28
C ARG A 47 13.98 -15.09 -2.78
N ILE A 48 12.92 -14.89 -2.00
CA ILE A 48 13.05 -14.77 -0.54
C ILE A 48 13.26 -16.11 0.14
N ASP A 49 13.88 -16.08 1.32
CA ASP A 49 14.05 -17.26 2.17
C ASP A 49 12.69 -17.92 2.48
N PRO A 50 12.55 -19.25 2.35
CA PRO A 50 11.32 -19.97 2.65
C PRO A 50 10.76 -19.72 4.07
N GLU A 51 11.63 -19.54 5.07
CA GLU A 51 11.21 -19.22 6.44
C GLU A 51 10.62 -17.80 6.51
N VAL A 52 11.22 -16.84 5.80
CA VAL A 52 10.68 -15.47 5.69
C VAL A 52 9.33 -15.49 4.99
N ARG A 53 9.19 -16.25 3.90
CA ARG A 53 7.91 -16.42 3.20
C ARG A 53 6.83 -16.97 4.13
N ALA A 54 7.15 -18.02 4.89
CA ALA A 54 6.24 -18.59 5.87
C ALA A 54 5.85 -17.57 6.95
N ALA A 55 6.81 -16.78 7.45
CA ALA A 55 6.57 -15.73 8.43
C ALA A 55 5.65 -14.62 7.89
N LEU A 56 5.82 -14.21 6.62
CA LEU A 56 4.94 -13.23 5.98
C LEU A 56 3.50 -13.73 5.89
N VAL A 57 3.28 -15.00 5.54
CA VAL A 57 1.94 -15.61 5.50
C VAL A 57 1.31 -15.60 6.89
N VAL A 58 2.03 -16.06 7.92
CA VAL A 58 1.54 -16.06 9.31
C VAL A 58 1.21 -14.65 9.80
N ALA A 59 2.05 -13.66 9.46
CA ALA A 59 1.81 -12.27 9.80
C ALA A 59 0.55 -11.73 9.11
N ALA A 60 0.43 -11.94 7.79
CA ALA A 60 -0.72 -11.48 7.01
C ALA A 60 -2.04 -12.07 7.52
N GLU A 61 -2.06 -13.37 7.85
CA GLU A 61 -3.24 -14.03 8.42
C GLU A 61 -3.60 -13.51 9.81
N SER A 62 -2.59 -13.26 10.65
CA SER A 62 -2.80 -12.73 12.00
C SER A 62 -3.35 -11.30 11.96
N ILE A 63 -2.79 -10.46 11.08
CA ILE A 63 -3.27 -9.09 10.84
C ILE A 63 -4.70 -9.12 10.31
N ARG A 64 -5.00 -9.98 9.33
CA ARG A 64 -6.34 -10.16 8.78
C ARG A 64 -7.34 -10.52 9.87
N ARG A 65 -7.06 -11.60 10.63
CA ARG A 65 -7.94 -12.08 11.70
C ARG A 65 -8.23 -10.99 12.74
N HIS A 66 -7.22 -10.21 13.11
CA HIS A 66 -7.40 -9.11 14.05
C HIS A 66 -8.35 -8.04 13.50
N HIS A 67 -8.14 -7.58 12.26
CA HIS A 67 -8.94 -6.51 11.67
C HIS A 67 -10.34 -6.98 11.28
N GLU A 68 -10.54 -8.25 10.92
CA GLU A 68 -11.88 -8.83 10.73
C GLU A 68 -12.70 -8.75 12.02
N GLY A 69 -12.07 -8.99 13.17
CA GLY A 69 -12.71 -8.84 14.49
C GLY A 69 -13.06 -7.39 14.86
N GLN A 70 -12.51 -6.39 14.17
CA GLN A 70 -12.81 -4.97 14.40
C GLN A 70 -14.00 -4.46 13.54
N MET A 71 -14.46 -5.27 12.58
CA MET A 71 -15.56 -4.89 11.70
C MET A 71 -16.86 -4.74 12.49
N ARG A 72 -17.43 -3.53 12.48
CA ARG A 72 -18.70 -3.25 13.15
C ARG A 72 -19.87 -3.65 12.26
N PRO A 73 -20.79 -4.50 12.73
CA PRO A 73 -22.00 -4.79 11.98
C PRO A 73 -22.86 -3.53 11.83
N PRO A 74 -23.69 -3.44 10.78
CA PRO A 74 -24.71 -2.41 10.68
C PRO A 74 -25.54 -2.32 11.97
N HIS A 75 -25.75 -1.10 12.43
CA HIS A 75 -26.54 -0.83 13.63
C HIS A 75 -27.81 -0.06 13.26
N ARG A 76 -28.93 -0.38 13.92
CA ARG A 76 -30.23 0.27 13.71
C ARG A 76 -30.82 0.65 15.06
N THR A 77 -31.22 1.90 15.22
CA THR A 77 -32.02 2.37 16.35
C THR A 77 -33.37 2.86 15.87
N GLU A 78 -34.38 2.73 16.73
CA GLU A 78 -35.73 3.19 16.48
C GLU A 78 -36.27 3.85 17.74
N ASP A 79 -36.75 5.09 17.60
CA ASP A 79 -37.33 5.86 18.70
C ASP A 79 -38.39 6.83 18.16
N ALA A 80 -39.56 6.89 18.80
CA ALA A 80 -40.69 7.73 18.41
C ALA A 80 -41.05 7.72 16.89
N GLY A 81 -40.88 6.57 16.23
CA GLY A 81 -41.14 6.40 14.78
C GLY A 81 -40.00 6.83 13.86
N LEU A 82 -38.88 7.34 14.40
CA LEU A 82 -37.65 7.61 13.66
C LEU A 82 -36.81 6.33 13.58
N VAL A 83 -36.27 6.03 12.39
CA VAL A 83 -35.32 4.93 12.18
C VAL A 83 -33.97 5.48 11.77
N VAL A 84 -32.93 5.22 12.56
CA VAL A 84 -31.55 5.56 12.23
C VAL A 84 -30.78 4.28 11.93
N ARG A 85 -30.02 4.28 10.83
CA ARG A 85 -29.12 3.18 10.46
C ARG A 85 -27.69 3.70 10.37
N SER A 86 -26.77 3.03 11.04
CA SER A 86 -25.34 3.21 10.89
C SER A 86 -24.77 2.05 10.09
N VAL A 87 -24.03 2.38 9.03
CA VAL A 87 -23.40 1.40 8.14
C VAL A 87 -21.97 1.83 7.85
N SER A 88 -21.05 0.88 7.85
CA SER A 88 -19.69 1.08 7.36
C SER A 88 -19.64 0.82 5.86
N ARG A 89 -18.90 1.67 5.14
CA ARG A 89 -18.60 1.51 3.71
C ARG A 89 -17.10 1.74 3.50
N PRO A 90 -16.43 0.88 2.72
CA PRO A 90 -15.05 1.14 2.34
C PRO A 90 -14.97 2.38 1.46
N VAL A 91 -13.79 2.98 1.40
CA VAL A 91 -13.43 3.91 0.34
C VAL A 91 -13.27 3.14 -0.98
N ASP A 92 -13.51 3.80 -2.11
CA ASP A 92 -13.37 3.17 -3.42
C ASP A 92 -11.91 2.73 -3.70
N ARG A 93 -10.95 3.56 -3.26
CA ARG A 93 -9.51 3.35 -3.48
C ARG A 93 -8.69 3.76 -2.28
N ALA A 94 -7.64 3.00 -1.97
CA ALA A 94 -6.66 3.33 -0.94
C ALA A 94 -5.24 3.33 -1.52
N GLY A 95 -4.49 4.39 -1.21
CA GLY A 95 -3.05 4.46 -1.45
C GLY A 95 -2.29 4.14 -0.16
N CYS A 96 -1.38 3.18 -0.22
CA CYS A 96 -0.49 2.78 0.86
C CYS A 96 0.94 3.22 0.49
N TYR A 97 1.70 3.72 1.45
CA TYR A 97 3.11 4.06 1.24
C TYR A 97 3.98 3.17 2.11
N ALA A 98 5.00 2.55 1.51
CA ALA A 98 6.06 1.85 2.22
C ALA A 98 7.40 2.53 1.93
N PRO A 99 8.24 2.76 2.94
CA PRO A 99 9.59 3.30 2.73
C PRO A 99 10.49 2.28 2.02
N GLY A 100 11.40 2.77 1.17
CA GLY A 100 12.42 1.97 0.49
C GLY A 100 13.76 1.93 1.23
N GLY A 101 14.78 1.36 0.57
CA GLY A 101 16.15 1.32 1.07
C GLY A 101 16.33 0.50 2.36
N ARG A 102 17.13 0.99 3.32
CA ARG A 102 17.44 0.29 4.59
C ARG A 102 16.24 0.16 5.53
N ALA A 103 15.14 0.84 5.24
CA ALA A 103 13.90 0.79 5.99
C ALA A 103 12.82 -0.03 5.26
N ALA A 104 13.21 -0.94 4.35
CA ALA A 104 12.29 -1.84 3.66
C ALA A 104 11.63 -2.81 4.66
N TYR A 105 10.48 -2.41 5.19
CA TYR A 105 9.73 -3.16 6.18
C TYR A 105 8.51 -3.82 5.53
N PRO A 106 8.52 -5.15 5.29
CA PRO A 106 7.35 -5.85 4.76
C PRO A 106 6.15 -5.74 5.70
N SER A 107 6.39 -5.54 7.00
CA SER A 107 5.34 -5.30 7.99
C SER A 107 4.53 -4.03 7.71
N THR A 108 5.12 -2.97 7.16
CA THR A 108 4.39 -1.75 6.76
C THR A 108 3.46 -2.03 5.59
N VAL A 109 3.88 -2.85 4.62
CA VAL A 109 3.03 -3.28 3.51
C VAL A 109 1.83 -4.05 4.07
N LEU A 110 2.08 -5.08 4.89
CA LEU A 110 1.01 -5.90 5.47
C LEU A 110 0.05 -5.08 6.33
N MET A 111 0.56 -4.22 7.22
CA MET A 111 -0.25 -3.41 8.14
C MET A 111 -1.05 -2.30 7.46
N THR A 112 -0.76 -1.95 6.22
CA THR A 112 -1.52 -0.95 5.47
C THR A 112 -2.45 -1.59 4.44
N ALA A 113 -1.95 -2.57 3.68
CA ALA A 113 -2.72 -3.21 2.62
C ALA A 113 -3.76 -4.20 3.15
N VAL A 114 -3.42 -5.02 4.16
CA VAL A 114 -4.35 -6.04 4.69
C VAL A 114 -5.60 -5.39 5.31
N PRO A 115 -5.52 -4.35 6.17
CA PRO A 115 -6.71 -3.71 6.71
C PRO A 115 -7.58 -3.05 5.63
N ALA A 116 -6.97 -2.46 4.60
CA ALA A 116 -7.72 -1.90 3.47
C ALA A 116 -8.51 -2.98 2.72
N ARG A 117 -7.92 -4.17 2.51
CA ARG A 117 -8.62 -5.32 1.92
C ARG A 117 -9.71 -5.86 2.82
N VAL A 118 -9.46 -5.98 4.13
CA VAL A 118 -10.48 -6.41 5.12
C VAL A 118 -11.67 -5.45 5.16
N ALA A 119 -11.42 -4.14 5.05
CA ALA A 119 -12.49 -3.15 5.00
C ALA A 119 -13.37 -3.26 3.74
N GLY A 120 -12.90 -3.95 2.69
CA GLY A 120 -13.58 -4.12 1.41
C GLY A 120 -13.17 -3.11 0.34
N VAL A 121 -11.97 -2.51 0.43
CA VAL A 121 -11.48 -1.59 -0.60
C VAL A 121 -11.15 -2.34 -1.89
N ASP A 122 -11.81 -1.96 -2.99
CA ASP A 122 -11.67 -2.60 -4.30
C ASP A 122 -10.26 -2.39 -4.89
N GLN A 123 -9.75 -1.16 -4.82
CA GLN A 123 -8.43 -0.83 -5.35
C GLN A 123 -7.49 -0.35 -4.25
N VAL A 124 -6.57 -1.23 -3.85
CA VAL A 124 -5.43 -0.88 -3.00
C VAL A 124 -4.18 -0.76 -3.87
N VAL A 125 -3.50 0.38 -3.78
CA VAL A 125 -2.25 0.68 -4.51
C VAL A 125 -1.16 0.94 -3.48
N LEU A 126 -0.02 0.26 -3.61
CA LEU A 126 1.16 0.50 -2.80
C LEU A 126 2.17 1.34 -3.60
N CYS A 127 2.73 2.37 -2.98
CA CYS A 127 3.85 3.14 -3.50
C CYS A 127 5.08 2.90 -2.63
N VAL A 128 6.20 2.56 -3.27
CA VAL A 128 7.51 2.38 -2.63
C VAL A 128 8.56 3.00 -3.54
N PRO A 129 9.48 3.82 -3.02
CA PRO A 129 10.57 4.36 -3.84
C PRO A 129 11.56 3.24 -4.20
N PRO A 130 12.09 3.24 -5.43
CA PRO A 130 13.08 2.25 -5.84
C PRO A 130 14.46 2.49 -5.19
N GLY A 131 15.31 1.47 -5.24
CA GLY A 131 16.74 1.64 -5.04
C GLY A 131 17.38 2.40 -6.22
N PRO A 132 18.62 2.87 -6.09
CA PRO A 132 19.32 3.62 -7.17
C PRO A 132 19.46 2.84 -8.49
N ASP A 133 19.39 1.51 -8.44
CA ASP A 133 19.40 0.64 -9.62
C ASP A 133 18.00 0.41 -10.23
N GLY A 134 16.97 1.05 -9.67
CA GLY A 134 15.57 0.90 -10.07
C GLY A 134 14.86 -0.29 -9.43
N SER A 135 15.54 -1.11 -8.63
CA SER A 135 14.96 -2.31 -8.03
C SER A 135 14.11 -2.01 -6.80
N ILE A 136 13.14 -2.88 -6.52
CA ILE A 136 12.46 -2.93 -5.22
C ILE A 136 12.98 -4.13 -4.44
N VAL A 137 13.15 -3.99 -3.13
CA VAL A 137 13.59 -5.09 -2.27
C VAL A 137 12.58 -6.24 -2.33
N ASP A 138 13.06 -7.46 -2.59
CA ASP A 138 12.22 -8.66 -2.79
C ASP A 138 11.22 -8.88 -1.65
N VAL A 139 11.63 -8.71 -0.39
CA VAL A 139 10.73 -8.90 0.75
C VAL A 139 9.57 -7.90 0.76
N THR A 140 9.75 -6.71 0.18
CA THR A 140 8.68 -5.71 0.04
C THR A 140 7.72 -6.07 -1.09
N LEU A 141 8.23 -6.62 -2.19
CA LEU A 141 7.40 -7.13 -3.29
C LEU A 141 6.61 -8.39 -2.91
N ALA A 142 7.18 -9.22 -2.03
CA ALA A 142 6.58 -10.45 -1.57
C ALA A 142 5.48 -10.27 -0.50
N ALA A 143 5.45 -9.13 0.19
CA ALA A 143 4.51 -8.82 1.27
C ALA A 143 3.17 -8.31 0.73
#